data_AF-A0A1G9PQ37-F1
#
_entry.id   AF-A0A1G9PQ37-F1
#
_cell.length_a   1.000
_cell.length_b   1.000
_cell.length_c   1.000
_cell.angle_alpha   90.00
_cell.angle_beta   90.00
_cell.angle_gamma   90.00
#
_symmetry.space_group_name_H-M   'P 1'
#
loop_
_entity.id
_entity.type
_entity.pdbx_description
1 polymer ?
#
loop_
_entity_poly.entity_id
_entity_poly.type
_entity_poly.pdbx_seq_one_letter_code
_entity_poly.pdbx_strand_id
1 'polypeptide(L)'
;PRARILEMTERPALARALWWCSLVDEATLREWLVNIGARSAEQRVAHLLCELLLRLEAVGLTSNGSYDLPLTQVEIADTMGLSHIHVNRVLQRLRAEELITLKNGALVILDVPRLKAFSGFNPNYLHLAEHKGSKEPRR
;
A
#
# COMPACT_ATOMS: atom_id res chain seq x y z
N PRO A 1 10.70 29.43 1.05
CA PRO A 1 10.72 27.95 1.20
C PRO A 1 12.01 27.39 1.82
N ARG A 2 13.18 27.57 1.18
CA ARG A 2 14.48 27.03 1.66
C ARG A 2 14.89 27.52 3.06
N ALA A 3 14.79 28.82 3.33
CA ALA A 3 15.17 29.40 4.62
C ALA A 3 14.36 28.82 5.80
N ARG A 4 13.06 28.53 5.59
CA ARG A 4 12.19 27.91 6.60
C ARG A 4 12.57 26.45 6.87
N ILE A 5 12.97 25.68 5.85
CA ILE A 5 13.47 24.32 6.07
C ILE A 5 14.76 24.34 6.89
N LEU A 6 15.68 25.26 6.59
CA LEU A 6 16.91 25.40 7.38
C LEU A 6 16.60 25.69 8.86
N GLU A 7 15.72 26.66 9.13
CA GLU A 7 15.23 26.98 10.48
C GLU A 7 14.57 25.76 11.17
N MET A 8 13.77 24.98 10.44
CA MET A 8 13.15 23.75 10.98
C MET A 8 14.19 22.68 11.32
N THR A 9 15.26 22.56 10.53
CA THR A 9 16.33 21.57 10.77
C THR A 9 17.24 21.91 11.95
N GLU A 10 17.20 23.14 12.47
CA GLU A 10 17.87 23.49 13.73
C GLU A 10 17.24 22.77 14.95
N ARG A 11 16.02 22.24 14.81
CA ARG A 11 15.35 21.44 15.84
C ARG A 11 15.64 19.96 15.60
N PRO A 12 16.45 19.26 16.43
CA PRO A 12 16.91 17.90 16.14
C PRO A 12 15.78 16.88 15.97
N ALA A 13 14.65 17.06 16.69
CA ALA A 13 13.49 16.20 16.56
C ALA A 13 12.84 16.33 15.17
N LEU A 14 12.70 17.55 14.65
CA LEU A 14 12.15 17.79 13.31
C LEU A 14 13.11 17.34 12.22
N ALA A 15 14.41 17.59 12.39
CA ALA A 15 15.42 17.11 11.45
C ALA A 15 15.40 15.58 11.29
N ARG A 16 15.32 14.85 12.42
CA ARG A 16 15.19 13.38 12.39
C ARG A 16 13.88 12.91 11.75
N ALA A 17 12.76 13.57 12.05
CA ALA A 17 11.48 13.22 11.45
C ALA A 17 11.49 13.42 9.93
N LEU A 18 12.01 14.55 9.45
CA LEU A 18 12.15 14.82 8.01
C LEU A 18 13.07 13.80 7.33
N TRP A 19 14.22 13.51 7.94
CA TRP A 19 15.15 12.51 7.40
C TRP A 19 14.51 11.11 7.35
N TRP A 20 13.78 10.73 8.40
CA TRP A 20 13.03 9.49 8.43
C TRP A 20 11.98 9.43 7.32
N CYS A 21 11.16 10.47 7.15
CA CYS A 21 10.19 10.55 6.05
C CYS A 21 10.86 10.37 4.70
N SER A 22 12.00 11.05 4.44
CA SER A 22 12.74 10.88 3.19
C SER A 22 13.25 9.45 2.98
N LEU A 23 13.72 8.77 4.02
CA LEU A 23 14.17 7.38 3.93
C LEU A 23 13.01 6.42 3.62
N VAL A 24 11.83 6.63 4.23
CA VAL A 24 10.63 5.83 3.96
C VAL A 24 10.12 6.06 2.54
N ASP A 25 10.12 7.31 2.07
CA ASP A 25 9.74 7.65 0.70
C ASP A 25 10.69 7.00 -0.32
N GLU A 26 12.01 7.04 -0.08
CA GLU A 26 12.99 6.39 -0.93
C GLU A 26 12.83 4.85 -0.94
N ALA A 27 12.59 4.23 0.22
CA ALA A 27 12.33 2.80 0.31
C ALA A 27 11.08 2.41 -0.47
N THR A 28 10.00 3.20 -0.36
CA THR A 28 8.76 3.01 -1.13
C THR A 28 8.99 3.13 -2.62
N LEU A 29 9.69 4.17 -3.07
CA LEU A 29 10.01 4.36 -4.49
C LEU A 29 10.82 3.20 -5.07
N ARG A 30 11.81 2.69 -4.32
CA ARG A 30 12.59 1.51 -4.74
C ARG A 30 11.74 0.25 -4.85
N GLU A 31 10.84 0.00 -3.90
CA GLU A 31 9.91 -1.14 -4.00
C GLU A 31 9.00 -1.00 -5.23
N TRP A 32 8.50 0.21 -5.50
CA TRP A 32 7.66 0.47 -6.66
C TRP A 32 8.40 0.29 -7.99
N LEU A 33 9.69 0.64 -8.06
CA LEU A 33 10.55 0.34 -9.21
C LEU A 33 10.70 -1.18 -9.43
N VAL A 34 10.94 -1.95 -8.36
CA VAL A 34 10.99 -3.42 -8.43
C VAL A 34 9.63 -3.99 -8.86
N ASN A 35 8.54 -3.47 -8.31
CA ASN A 35 7.18 -3.86 -8.64
C ASN A 35 6.92 -3.69 -10.14
N ILE A 36 7.20 -2.52 -10.70
CA ILE A 36 6.97 -2.24 -12.12
C ILE A 36 7.93 -3.04 -13.02
N GLY A 37 9.21 -3.15 -12.64
CA GLY A 37 10.25 -3.72 -13.48
C GLY A 37 10.36 -5.24 -13.48
N ALA A 38 10.02 -5.91 -12.37
CA ALA A 38 10.32 -7.33 -12.19
C ALA A 38 9.10 -8.23 -11.95
N ARG A 39 7.93 -7.67 -11.55
CA ARG A 39 6.73 -8.46 -11.27
C ARG A 39 5.80 -8.57 -12.48
N SER A 40 5.06 -9.68 -12.57
CA SER A 40 3.98 -9.83 -13.54
C SER A 40 2.88 -8.79 -13.30
N ALA A 41 2.01 -8.55 -14.29
CA ALA A 41 0.90 -7.60 -14.12
C ALA A 41 -0.03 -7.99 -12.96
N GLU A 42 -0.28 -9.29 -12.78
CA GLU A 42 -1.07 -9.81 -11.67
C GLU A 42 -0.40 -9.55 -10.32
N GLN A 43 0.89 -9.85 -10.22
CA GLN A 43 1.66 -9.64 -9.01
C GLN A 43 1.74 -8.15 -8.64
N ARG A 44 1.86 -7.26 -9.65
CA ARG A 44 1.87 -5.81 -9.44
C ARG A 44 0.60 -5.29 -8.79
N VAL A 45 -0.55 -5.65 -9.36
CA VAL A 45 -1.85 -5.22 -8.83
C VAL A 45 -2.08 -5.86 -7.47
N ALA A 46 -1.83 -7.16 -7.30
CA ALA A 46 -1.94 -7.81 -6.01
C ALA A 46 -1.07 -7.15 -4.92
N HIS A 47 0.16 -6.75 -5.28
CA HIS A 47 1.06 -6.02 -4.39
C HIS A 47 0.47 -4.67 -3.96
N LEU A 48 -0.08 -3.90 -4.92
CA LEU A 48 -0.77 -2.65 -4.63
C LEU A 48 -1.94 -2.86 -3.66
N LEU A 49 -2.76 -3.89 -3.87
CA LEU A 49 -3.89 -4.19 -2.98
C LEU A 49 -3.42 -4.54 -1.56
N CYS A 50 -2.34 -5.31 -1.42
CA CYS A 50 -1.74 -5.60 -0.10
C CYS A 50 -1.14 -4.34 0.56
N GLU A 51 -0.48 -3.47 -0.21
CA GLU A 51 0.08 -2.23 0.31
C GLU A 51 -1.02 -1.29 0.83
N LEU A 52 -2.10 -1.12 0.06
CA LEU A 52 -3.24 -0.29 0.46
C LEU A 52 -3.92 -0.83 1.71
N LEU A 53 -4.11 -2.16 1.80
CA LEU A 53 -4.64 -2.79 3.01
C LEU A 53 -3.82 -2.38 4.24
N LEU A 54 -2.50 -2.56 4.21
CA LEU A 54 -1.65 -2.26 5.38
C LEU A 54 -1.61 -0.78 5.73
N ARG A 55 -1.57 0.10 4.73
CA ARG A 55 -1.59 1.55 4.95
C ARG A 55 -2.90 1.99 5.60
N LEU A 56 -4.03 1.42 5.18
CA LEU A 56 -5.35 1.71 5.75
C LEU A 56 -5.54 1.06 7.12
N GLU A 57 -4.99 -0.14 7.34
CA GLU A 57 -4.98 -0.82 8.64
C GLU A 57 -4.29 0.05 9.70
N ALA A 58 -3.16 0.67 9.34
CA ALA A 58 -2.40 1.55 10.23
C ALA A 58 -3.18 2.78 10.73
N VAL A 59 -4.24 3.18 10.02
CA VAL A 59 -5.11 4.31 10.39
C VAL A 59 -6.54 3.89 10.75
N GLY A 60 -6.80 2.58 10.88
CA GLY A 60 -8.10 2.05 11.31
C GLY A 60 -9.21 2.14 10.26
N LEU A 61 -8.89 2.19 8.97
CA LEU A 61 -9.85 2.31 7.87
C LEU A 61 -10.16 0.96 7.18
N THR A 62 -9.97 -0.14 7.89
CA THR A 62 -10.17 -1.50 7.38
C THR A 62 -11.03 -2.32 8.31
N SER A 63 -11.73 -3.31 7.76
CA SER A 63 -12.51 -4.28 8.53
C SER A 63 -12.28 -5.68 7.96
N ASN A 64 -11.65 -6.57 8.74
CA ASN A 64 -11.42 -7.98 8.37
C ASN A 64 -10.83 -8.19 6.96
N GLY A 65 -9.75 -7.50 6.62
CA GLY A 65 -9.12 -7.62 5.29
C GLY A 65 -9.90 -6.92 4.15
N SER A 66 -10.93 -6.14 4.50
CA SER A 66 -11.70 -5.33 3.58
C SER A 66 -11.43 -3.84 3.77
N TYR A 67 -11.49 -3.08 2.67
CA TYR A 67 -11.40 -1.63 2.67
C TYR A 67 -12.05 -1.01 1.43
N ASP A 68 -12.37 0.28 1.50
CA ASP A 68 -12.87 1.03 0.36
C ASP A 68 -11.74 1.29 -0.64
N LEU A 69 -11.94 0.87 -1.88
CA LEU A 69 -11.05 1.08 -3.02
C LEU A 69 -11.77 1.97 -4.05
N PRO A 70 -11.83 3.30 -3.83
CA PRO A 70 -12.46 4.25 -4.74
C PRO A 70 -11.57 4.55 -5.97
N LEU A 71 -10.85 3.54 -6.47
CA LEU A 71 -10.01 3.65 -7.66
C LEU A 71 -10.68 2.95 -8.84
N THR A 72 -10.72 3.65 -9.96
CA THR A 72 -11.12 3.10 -11.26
C THR A 72 -10.03 2.19 -11.82
N GLN A 73 -10.41 1.35 -12.78
CA GLN A 73 -9.42 0.50 -13.49
C GLN A 73 -8.43 1.34 -14.30
N VAL A 74 -8.80 2.55 -14.72
CA VAL A 74 -7.93 3.49 -15.42
C VAL A 74 -6.89 4.05 -14.47
N GLU A 75 -7.28 4.49 -13.28
CA GLU A 75 -6.32 4.99 -12.28
C GLU A 75 -5.34 3.90 -11.83
N ILE A 76 -5.82 2.66 -11.64
CA ILE A 76 -4.92 1.52 -11.36
C ILE A 76 -3.98 1.27 -12.53
N ALA A 77 -4.47 1.37 -13.77
CA ALA A 77 -3.67 1.17 -14.98
C ALA A 77 -2.56 2.21 -15.10
N ASP A 78 -2.89 3.49 -14.97
CA ASP A 78 -1.94 4.59 -15.04
C ASP A 78 -0.87 4.48 -13.96
N THR A 79 -1.28 4.10 -12.74
CA THR A 79 -0.39 3.94 -11.59
C THR A 79 0.58 2.75 -11.77
N MET A 80 0.14 1.68 -12.43
CA MET A 80 0.90 0.43 -12.59
C MET A 80 1.63 0.31 -13.94
N GLY A 81 1.49 1.30 -14.82
CA GLY A 81 2.02 1.26 -16.19
C GLY A 81 1.41 0.13 -17.03
N LEU A 82 0.12 -0.15 -16.81
CA LEU A 82 -0.64 -1.18 -17.52
C LEU A 82 -1.72 -0.50 -18.39
N SER A 83 -2.32 -1.24 -19.33
CA SER A 83 -3.56 -0.76 -19.95
C SER A 83 -4.78 -1.14 -19.10
N HIS A 84 -5.87 -0.37 -19.18
CA HIS A 84 -7.09 -0.66 -18.43
C HIS A 84 -7.65 -2.07 -18.71
N ILE A 85 -7.52 -2.59 -19.94
CA ILE A 85 -7.93 -3.97 -20.29
C ILE A 85 -7.06 -5.02 -19.58
N HIS A 86 -5.76 -4.74 -19.40
CA HIS A 86 -4.89 -5.63 -18.62
C HIS A 86 -5.28 -5.61 -17.14
N VAL A 87 -5.54 -4.44 -16.56
CA VAL A 87 -6.04 -4.34 -15.17
C VAL A 87 -7.35 -5.10 -15.00
N ASN A 88 -8.29 -4.97 -15.95
CA ASN A 88 -9.54 -5.70 -15.93
C ASN A 88 -9.31 -7.23 -15.86
N ARG A 89 -8.46 -7.75 -16.75
CA ARG A 89 -8.11 -9.18 -16.80
C ARG A 89 -7.44 -9.66 -15.52
N VAL A 90 -6.54 -8.85 -14.97
CA VAL A 90 -5.86 -9.14 -13.70
C VAL A 90 -6.89 -9.24 -12.56
N LEU A 91 -7.79 -8.26 -12.43
CA LEU A 91 -8.83 -8.28 -11.40
C LEU A 91 -9.80 -9.46 -11.58
N GLN A 92 -10.13 -9.82 -12.82
CA GLN A 92 -10.93 -11.02 -13.11
C GLN A 92 -10.21 -12.29 -12.66
N ARG A 93 -8.90 -12.41 -12.94
CA ARG A 93 -8.09 -13.57 -12.54
C ARG A 93 -7.98 -13.68 -11.02
N LEU A 94 -7.71 -12.59 -10.31
CA LEU A 94 -7.64 -12.60 -8.85
C LEU A 94 -8.98 -13.00 -8.21
N ARG A 95 -10.12 -12.63 -8.82
CA ARG A 95 -11.44 -13.11 -8.39
C ARG A 95 -11.65 -14.60 -8.69
N ALA A 96 -11.25 -15.06 -9.87
CA ALA A 96 -11.38 -16.46 -10.27
C ALA A 96 -10.51 -17.40 -9.43
N GLU A 97 -9.36 -16.92 -8.93
CA GLU A 97 -8.49 -17.65 -8.00
C GLU A 97 -8.95 -17.54 -6.53
N GLU A 98 -10.10 -16.90 -6.28
CA GLU A 98 -10.70 -16.67 -4.96
C GLU A 98 -9.79 -15.91 -4.01
N LEU A 99 -8.96 -15.00 -4.53
CA LEU A 99 -8.07 -14.16 -3.73
C LEU A 99 -8.74 -12.87 -3.28
N ILE A 100 -9.62 -12.31 -4.11
CA ILE A 100 -10.30 -11.04 -3.83
C ILE A 100 -11.78 -11.09 -4.22
N THR A 101 -12.56 -10.20 -3.61
CA THR A 101 -13.82 -9.71 -4.18
C THR A 101 -13.78 -8.19 -4.26
N LEU A 102 -14.47 -7.62 -5.25
CA LEU A 102 -14.58 -6.16 -5.39
C LEU A 102 -16.02 -5.86 -5.79
N LYS A 103 -16.79 -5.23 -4.89
CA LYS A 103 -18.21 -4.93 -5.09
C LYS A 103 -18.51 -3.55 -4.52
N ASN A 104 -19.24 -2.73 -5.29
CA ASN A 104 -19.65 -1.38 -4.88
C ASN A 104 -18.49 -0.50 -4.37
N GLY A 105 -17.29 -0.64 -4.96
CA GLY A 105 -16.09 0.11 -4.53
C GLY A 105 -15.39 -0.46 -3.30
N ALA A 106 -15.92 -1.48 -2.63
CA ALA A 106 -15.25 -2.15 -1.52
C ALA A 106 -14.47 -3.38 -2.00
N LEU A 107 -13.18 -3.44 -1.67
CA LEU A 107 -12.34 -4.61 -1.88
C LEU A 107 -12.33 -5.46 -0.62
N VAL A 108 -12.55 -6.77 -0.76
CA VAL A 108 -12.30 -7.76 0.29
C VAL A 108 -11.18 -8.68 -0.19
N ILE A 109 -10.10 -8.78 0.57
CA ILE A 109 -9.07 -9.80 0.36
C ILE A 109 -9.49 -11.05 1.12
N LEU A 110 -9.84 -12.11 0.39
CA LEU A 110 -10.42 -13.33 0.97
C LEU A 110 -9.37 -14.15 1.76
N ASP A 111 -8.13 -14.12 1.30
CA ASP A 111 -6.99 -14.78 1.93
C ASP A 111 -5.77 -13.85 1.86
N VAL A 112 -5.59 -13.04 2.90
CA VAL A 112 -4.50 -12.06 2.99
C VAL A 112 -3.12 -12.74 2.93
N PRO A 113 -2.84 -13.81 3.69
CA PRO A 113 -1.58 -14.55 3.57
C PRO A 113 -1.29 -15.04 2.14
N ARG A 114 -2.29 -15.65 1.47
CA ARG A 114 -2.11 -16.19 0.12
C ARG A 114 -1.90 -15.08 -0.91
N LEU A 115 -2.62 -13.97 -0.82
CA LEU A 115 -2.41 -12.84 -1.73
C LEU A 115 -1.03 -12.20 -1.55
N LYS A 116 -0.57 -12.04 -0.30
CA LYS A 116 0.80 -11.56 0.00
C LYS A 116 1.86 -12.48 -0.59
N ALA A 117 1.69 -13.79 -0.45
CA ALA A 117 2.60 -14.79 -1.02
C ALA A 117 2.59 -14.74 -2.55
N PHE A 118 1.41 -14.66 -3.17
CA PHE A 118 1.23 -14.55 -4.62
C PHE A 118 1.98 -13.35 -5.22
N SER A 119 1.89 -12.19 -4.57
CA SER A 119 2.54 -10.95 -5.03
C SER A 119 3.98 -10.79 -4.57
N GLY A 120 4.48 -11.67 -3.72
CA GLY A 120 5.76 -11.49 -3.03
C GLY A 120 5.80 -10.18 -2.23
N PHE A 121 4.69 -9.83 -1.57
CA PHE A 121 4.57 -8.60 -0.79
C PHE A 121 5.29 -8.73 0.54
N ASN A 122 6.20 -7.80 0.80
CA ASN A 122 6.89 -7.64 2.08
C ASN A 122 6.78 -6.18 2.53
N PRO A 123 6.14 -5.88 3.67
CA PRO A 123 5.86 -4.50 4.08
C PRO A 123 7.05 -3.75 4.67
N ASN A 124 8.23 -4.35 4.76
CA ASN A 124 9.38 -3.77 5.46
C ASN A 124 9.76 -2.36 4.98
N TYR A 125 9.55 -2.05 3.69
CA TYR A 125 9.82 -0.73 3.11
C TYR A 125 8.84 0.36 3.57
N LEU A 126 7.67 0.00 4.09
CA LEU A 126 6.68 0.97 4.56
C LEU A 126 7.04 1.55 5.92
N HIS A 127 7.92 0.86 6.68
CA HIS A 127 8.34 1.29 8.01
C HIS A 127 7.18 1.69 8.94
N LEU A 128 6.02 1.05 8.77
CA LEU A 128 4.88 1.24 9.65
C LEU A 128 5.28 0.65 11.00
N ALA A 129 5.60 1.52 11.96
CA ALA A 129 5.86 1.10 13.33
C ALA A 129 4.69 0.22 13.79
N GLU A 130 4.99 -0.87 14.51
CA GLU A 130 3.94 -1.66 15.14
C GLU A 130 3.06 -0.72 15.96
N HIS A 131 1.87 -0.42 15.44
CA HIS A 131 0.84 0.24 16.21
C HIS A 131 0.47 -0.79 17.27
N LYS A 132 1.09 -0.71 18.45
CA LYS A 132 0.56 -1.35 19.65
C LYS A 132 -0.80 -0.73 19.88
N GLY A 133 -1.83 -1.28 19.24
CA GLY A 133 -3.21 -1.14 19.62
C GLY A 133 -3.42 -1.80 20.97
N SER A 134 -2.83 -1.22 22.02
CA SER A 134 -3.24 -1.52 23.38
C SER A 134 -4.28 -0.47 23.73
N LYS A 135 -5.53 -0.89 23.68
CA LYS A 135 -6.65 -0.24 24.35
C LYS A 135 -6.19 0.16 25.75
N GLU A 136 -5.99 1.45 25.98
CA GLU A 136 -5.87 1.99 27.32
C GLU A 136 -7.31 2.12 27.85
N PRO A 137 -7.69 1.45 28.95
CA PRO A 137 -9.00 1.66 29.53
C PRO A 137 -9.01 3.08 30.09
N ARG A 138 -9.93 3.91 29.57
CA ARG A 138 -10.23 5.22 30.15
C ARG A 138 -10.49 5.01 31.65
N ARG A 139 -9.64 5.60 32.49
CA ARG A 139 -9.90 5.82 33.90
C ARG A 139 -10.76 7.06 34.07
#